data_AF-A0A4Y9J123-F1
#
_entry.id   AF-A0A4Y9J123-F1
#
_cell.length_a   1.000
_cell.length_b   1.000
_cell.length_c   1.000
_cell.angle_alpha   90.00
_cell.angle_beta   90.00
_cell.angle_gamma   90.00
#
_symmetry.space_group_name_H-M   'P 1'
#
loop_
_entity.id
_entity.type
_entity.pdbx_description
1 polymer ?
#
loop_
_entity_poly.entity_id
_entity_poly.type
_entity_poly.pdbx_seq_one_letter_code
_entity_poly.pdbx_strand_id
1 'polypeptide(L)'
;MNILGQLKKVASELSEVLTSYRFDEAYALAGQLNALLKSEEAMKLARYEVEVFQECLRGYYSANEQRNAAQKRMVAIGHHLGDVK
;
A
#
# COMPACT_ATOMS: atom_id res chain seq x y z
N MET A 1 -16.57 6.37 -15.25
CA MET A 1 -16.02 7.15 -14.12
C MET A 1 -14.70 7.75 -14.58
N ASN A 2 -14.43 9.03 -14.31
CA ASN A 2 -13.16 9.66 -14.70
C ASN A 2 -11.98 9.16 -13.84
N ILE A 3 -10.74 9.43 -14.27
CA ILE A 3 -9.53 8.94 -13.60
C ILE A 3 -9.43 9.40 -12.13
N LEU A 4 -9.79 10.65 -11.84
CA LEU A 4 -9.79 11.17 -10.47
C LEU A 4 -10.80 10.43 -9.58
N GLY A 5 -11.97 10.08 -10.10
CA GLY A 5 -12.96 9.27 -9.39
C GLY A 5 -12.47 7.85 -9.11
N GLN A 6 -11.73 7.24 -10.04
CA GLN A 6 -11.09 5.93 -9.83
C GLN A 6 -10.00 6.00 -8.76
N LEU A 7 -9.13 7.01 -8.80
CA LEU A 7 -8.12 7.26 -7.77
C LEU A 7 -8.74 7.40 -6.38
N LYS A 8 -9.78 8.24 -6.25
CA LYS A 8 -10.50 8.44 -4.98
C LYS A 8 -11.16 7.16 -4.48
N LYS A 9 -11.77 6.38 -5.37
CA LYS A 9 -12.39 5.10 -5.01
C LYS A 9 -11.36 4.12 -4.44
N VAL A 10 -10.28 3.86 -5.18
CA VAL A 10 -9.24 2.92 -4.73
C VAL A 10 -8.54 3.41 -3.47
N ALA A 11 -8.32 4.72 -3.32
CA ALA A 11 -7.78 5.29 -2.09
C ALA A 11 -8.71 5.10 -0.89
N SER A 12 -10.03 5.21 -1.08
CA SER A 12 -11.01 4.94 -0.03
C SER A 12 -11.02 3.46 0.38
N GLU A 13 -10.97 2.54 -0.58
CA GLU A 13 -10.87 1.09 -0.32
C GLU A 13 -9.57 0.75 0.41
N LEU A 14 -8.44 1.34 -0.02
CA LEU A 14 -7.15 1.20 0.64
C LEU A 14 -7.20 1.72 2.09
N SER A 15 -7.84 2.86 2.33
CA SER A 15 -8.05 3.40 3.68
C SER A 15 -8.82 2.43 4.58
N GLU A 16 -9.91 1.85 4.06
CA GLU A 16 -10.73 0.90 4.81
C GLU A 16 -9.95 -0.34 5.24
N VAL A 17 -9.20 -0.96 4.33
CA VAL A 17 -8.41 -2.16 4.67
C VAL A 17 -7.29 -1.84 5.66
N LEU A 18 -6.63 -0.69 5.52
CA LEU A 18 -5.55 -0.27 6.41
C LEU A 18 -6.07 0.02 7.82
N THR A 19 -7.17 0.76 7.92
CA THR A 19 -7.80 1.10 9.22
C THR A 19 -8.49 -0.09 9.86
N SER A 20 -8.78 -1.14 9.09
CA SER A 20 -9.28 -2.43 9.57
C SER A 20 -8.18 -3.46 9.84
N TYR A 21 -6.90 -3.07 9.80
CA TYR A 21 -5.74 -3.94 10.02
C TYR A 21 -5.62 -5.13 9.04
N ARG A 22 -6.29 -5.06 7.88
CA ARG A 22 -6.23 -6.07 6.81
C ARG A 22 -5.04 -5.80 5.88
N PHE A 23 -3.84 -5.87 6.44
CA PHE A 23 -2.61 -5.43 5.75
C PHE A 23 -2.19 -6.31 4.57
N ASP A 24 -2.61 -7.58 4.53
CA ASP A 24 -2.32 -8.48 3.40
C ASP A 24 -3.12 -8.09 2.15
N GLU A 25 -4.36 -7.62 2.33
CA GLU A 25 -5.20 -7.10 1.24
C GLU A 25 -4.72 -5.73 0.73
N ALA A 26 -4.17 -4.91 1.63
CA ALA A 26 -3.73 -3.55 1.32
C ALA A 26 -2.67 -3.46 0.22
N TYR A 27 -1.82 -4.48 0.06
CA TYR A 27 -0.74 -4.46 -0.93
C TYR A 27 -1.27 -4.42 -2.36
N ALA A 28 -2.33 -5.19 -2.65
CA ALA A 28 -2.95 -5.21 -3.97
C ALA A 28 -3.59 -3.86 -4.32
N LEU A 29 -4.33 -3.27 -3.38
CA LEU A 29 -4.98 -1.97 -3.55
C LEU A 29 -3.96 -0.82 -3.70
N ALA A 30 -2.86 -0.85 -2.94
CA ALA A 30 -1.77 0.10 -3.11
C ALA A 30 -1.10 -0.03 -4.49
N GLY A 31 -0.90 -1.27 -4.97
CA GLY A 31 -0.42 -1.54 -6.33
C GLY A 31 -1.35 -0.98 -7.40
N GLN A 32 -2.67 -1.19 -7.24
CA GLN A 32 -3.68 -0.64 -8.15
C GLN A 32 -3.68 0.89 -8.15
N LEU A 33 -3.62 1.53 -6.98
CA LEU A 33 -3.57 2.99 -6.88
C LEU A 33 -2.30 3.55 -7.56
N ASN A 34 -1.15 2.90 -7.36
CA ASN A 34 0.10 3.28 -8.01
C ASN A 34 0.04 3.13 -9.54
N ALA A 35 -0.61 2.07 -10.04
CA ALA A 35 -0.82 1.89 -11.48
C ALA A 35 -1.72 3.00 -12.07
N LEU A 36 -2.81 3.35 -11.38
CA LEU A 36 -3.69 4.45 -11.81
C LEU A 36 -2.95 5.80 -11.85
N LEU A 37 -2.12 6.10 -10.85
CA LEU A 37 -1.31 7.33 -10.82
C LEU A 37 -0.27 7.41 -11.93
N LYS A 38 0.12 6.29 -12.53
CA LYS A 38 1.05 6.21 -13.65
C LYS A 38 0.38 6.18 -15.02
N SER A 39 -0.96 6.20 -15.08
CA SER A 39 -1.71 6.26 -16.34
C SER A 39 -1.52 7.59 -17.06
N GLU A 40 -1.64 7.59 -18.38
CA GLU A 40 -1.56 8.81 -19.20
C GLU A 40 -2.66 9.81 -18.83
N GLU A 41 -3.83 9.33 -18.43
CA GLU A 41 -4.94 10.15 -17.96
C GLU A 41 -4.61 10.85 -16.64
N ALA A 42 -3.94 10.17 -15.71
CA ALA A 42 -3.51 10.77 -14.45
C ALA A 42 -2.40 11.81 -14.65
N MET A 43 -1.53 11.63 -15.66
CA MET A 43 -0.50 12.63 -16.00
C MET A 43 -1.08 13.96 -16.48
N LYS A 44 -2.34 13.99 -16.92
CA LYS A 44 -3.05 15.21 -17.34
C LYS A 44 -3.69 15.96 -16.17
N LEU A 45 -3.75 15.36 -14.98
CA LEU A 45 -4.25 16.01 -13.77
C LEU A 45 -3.26 17.06 -13.28
N ALA A 46 -3.77 18.07 -12.59
CA ALA A 46 -2.92 19.04 -11.92
C ALA A 46 -2.17 18.35 -10.77
N ARG A 47 -0.93 18.78 -10.50
CA ARG A 47 -0.08 18.17 -9.47
C ARG A 47 -0.76 18.05 -8.11
N TYR A 48 -1.48 19.09 -7.67
CA TYR A 48 -2.17 19.11 -6.38
C TYR A 48 -3.27 18.03 -6.28
N GLU A 49 -3.81 17.56 -7.41
CA GLU A 49 -4.84 16.51 -7.42
C GLU A 49 -4.25 15.12 -7.14
N VAL A 50 -2.95 14.92 -7.41
CA VAL A 50 -2.27 13.61 -7.28
C VAL A 50 -1.28 13.54 -6.13
N GLU A 51 -0.81 14.68 -5.64
CA GLU A 51 0.29 14.78 -4.65
C GLU A 51 -0.01 14.01 -3.37
N VAL A 52 -1.19 14.19 -2.77
CA VAL A 52 -1.58 13.50 -1.54
C VAL A 52 -1.60 11.98 -1.73
N PHE A 53 -2.10 11.47 -2.86
CA PHE A 53 -2.10 10.03 -3.11
C PHE A 53 -0.68 9.47 -3.21
N GLN A 54 0.23 10.20 -3.87
CA GLN A 54 1.63 9.81 -4.03
C GLN A 54 2.37 9.82 -2.69
N GLU A 55 2.14 10.82 -1.85
CA GLU A 55 2.72 10.90 -0.50
C GLU A 55 2.24 9.76 0.39
N CYS A 56 0.93 9.50 0.43
CA CYS A 56 0.37 8.39 1.19
C CYS A 56 0.89 7.03 0.71
N LEU A 57 0.98 6.80 -0.60
CA LEU A 57 1.54 5.56 -1.15
C LEU A 57 3.00 5.35 -0.77
N ARG A 58 3.82 6.42 -0.81
CA ARG A 58 5.22 6.35 -0.40
C ARG A 58 5.33 5.97 1.08
N GLY A 59 4.51 6.59 1.93
CA GLY A 59 4.42 6.25 3.36
C GLY A 59 3.99 4.79 3.58
N TYR A 60 2.96 4.34 2.85
CA TYR A 60 2.48 2.95 2.90
C TYR A 60 3.58 1.95 2.53
N TYR A 61 4.28 2.13 1.40
CA TYR A 61 5.31 1.18 0.97
C TYR A 61 6.46 1.07 1.98
N SER A 62 6.91 2.22 2.51
CA SER A 62 7.92 2.23 3.59
C SER A 62 7.46 1.47 4.83
N ALA A 63 6.22 1.69 5.29
CA ALA A 63 5.66 0.98 6.44
C ALA A 63 5.50 -0.52 6.17
N ASN A 64 5.08 -0.90 4.97
CA ASN A 64 4.91 -2.30 4.58
C ASN A 64 6.24 -3.05 4.50
N GLU A 65 7.30 -2.42 4.01
CA GLU A 65 8.66 -2.99 4.03
C GLU A 65 9.14 -3.24 5.47
N GLN A 66 8.92 -2.29 6.37
CA GLN A 66 9.27 -2.43 7.79
C GLN A 66 8.49 -3.58 8.46
N ARG A 67 7.19 -3.69 8.18
CA ARG A 67 6.34 -4.81 8.63
C ARG A 67 6.88 -6.15 8.13
N ASN A 68 7.19 -6.25 6.84
CA ASN A 68 7.71 -7.47 6.23
C ASN A 68 9.05 -7.89 6.85
N ALA A 69 9.93 -6.93 7.12
CA ALA A 69 11.20 -7.19 7.81
C ALA A 69 10.97 -7.71 9.23
N ALA A 70 10.01 -7.14 9.97
CA ALA A 70 9.64 -7.63 11.31
C ALA A 70 9.08 -9.06 11.25
N GLN A 71 8.20 -9.35 10.29
CA GLN A 71 7.63 -10.69 10.10
C GLN A 71 8.71 -11.74 9.81
N LYS A 72 9.67 -11.44 8.93
CA LYS A 72 10.81 -12.33 8.66
C LYS A 72 11.65 -12.61 9.90
N ARG A 73 11.90 -11.60 10.75
CA ARG A 73 12.61 -11.78 12.02
C ARG A 73 11.84 -12.70 12.97
N MET A 74 10.52 -12.53 13.09
CA MET A 74 9.68 -13.40 13.92
C MET A 74 9.70 -14.86 13.44
N VAL A 75 9.67 -15.07 12.12
CA VAL A 75 9.79 -16.40 11.50
C VAL A 75 11.15 -17.04 11.83
N ALA A 76 12.25 -16.29 11.71
CA ALA A 76 13.59 -16.80 12.06
C ALA A 76 13.70 -17.19 13.55
N ILE A 77 13.14 -16.39 14.46
CA ILE A 77 13.05 -16.76 15.89
C ILE A 77 12.29 -18.07 16.06
N GLY A 78 11.17 -18.25 15.38
CA GLY A 78 10.39 -19.49 15.40
C GLY A 78 11.20 -20.72 14.95
N HIS A 79 11.97 -20.59 13.88
CA HIS A 79 12.88 -21.66 13.42
C HIS A 79 13.92 -22.02 14.50
N HIS A 80 14.62 -21.02 15.04
CA HIS A 80 15.62 -21.24 16.08
C HIS A 80 15.04 -21.92 17.32
N LEU A 81 13.82 -21.58 17.74
CA LEU A 81 13.14 -22.26 18.85
C LEU A 81 12.81 -23.72 18.52
N GLY A 82 12.49 -24.03 17.27
CA GLY A 82 12.24 -25.40 16.80
C GLY A 82 13.49 -26.29 16.85
N ASP A 83 14.67 -25.71 16.64
CA ASP A 83 15.97 -26.41 16.62
C ASP A 83 16.50 -26.77 18.02
N VAL A 84 15.91 -26.24 19.10
CA VAL A 84 16.30 -26.54 20.50
C VAL A 84 15.81 -27.92 20.98
N LYS A 85 15.07 -28.64 20.13
CA LYS A 85 14.54 -29.98 20.43
C LYS A 85 15.61 -31.08 20.45
#